data_AF-A0A5B8N3R7-F1
#
_entry.id   AF-A0A5B8N3R7-F1
#
_cell.length_a   1.000
_cell.length_b   1.000
_cell.length_c   1.000
_cell.angle_alpha   90.00
_cell.angle_beta   90.00
_cell.angle_gamma   90.00
#
_symmetry.space_group_name_H-M   'P 1'
#
loop_
_entity.id
_entity.type
_entity.pdbx_description
1 polymer ?
#
loop_
_entity_poly.entity_id
_entity_poly.type
_entity_poly.pdbx_seq_one_letter_code
_entity_poly.pdbx_strand_id
1 'polypeptide(L)'
;MRTLANALGPLCLVAALAGTGPAGACGVCIDDKVAAVYDHEQVTRALNKGRVVVVCELSGAQEAGQLAQQAGRAAQGLSGVEAGSVRASRELPVLSFVLDPAAQAPETAVDGLRQRLLRQGITPSLLKVLRAQPAPERSGT
;
A
#
# COMPACT_ATOMS: atom_id res chain seq x y z
N MET A 1 -11.12 -23.44 72.44
CA MET A 1 -10.73 -22.28 71.59
C MET A 1 -10.81 -22.76 70.13
N ARG A 2 -11.81 -22.30 69.35
CA ARG A 2 -11.61 -21.43 68.17
C ARG A 2 -10.68 -22.06 67.10
N THR A 3 -10.97 -22.28 65.83
CA THR A 3 -12.11 -22.04 64.92
C THR A 3 -11.68 -22.62 63.54
N LEU A 4 -12.63 -23.11 62.74
CA LEU A 4 -12.81 -22.95 61.27
C LEU A 4 -11.69 -23.27 60.25
N ALA A 5 -12.08 -24.06 59.23
CA ALA A 5 -11.96 -23.80 57.76
C ALA A 5 -11.78 -25.16 57.04
N ASN A 6 -12.82 -25.86 56.59
CA ASN A 6 -13.81 -25.59 55.55
C ASN A 6 -13.26 -25.34 54.14
N ALA A 7 -13.61 -26.29 53.25
CA ALA A 7 -13.81 -26.19 51.80
C ALA A 7 -12.59 -26.05 50.88
N LEU A 8 -12.00 -27.20 50.52
CA LEU A 8 -11.42 -27.40 49.18
C LEU A 8 -12.49 -28.05 48.29
N GLY A 9 -12.89 -27.35 47.23
CA GLY A 9 -13.82 -27.86 46.22
C GLY A 9 -13.67 -27.06 44.92
N PRO A 10 -13.35 -27.69 43.78
CA PRO A 10 -12.70 -27.05 42.63
C PRO A 10 -13.70 -26.57 41.57
N LEU A 11 -13.13 -25.97 40.52
CA LEU A 11 -13.68 -25.91 39.16
C LEU A 11 -14.84 -24.92 38.91
N CYS A 12 -14.52 -23.82 38.22
CA CYS A 12 -15.05 -23.56 36.87
C CYS A 12 -14.41 -22.28 36.34
N LEU A 13 -13.21 -22.42 35.75
CA LEU A 13 -12.61 -21.41 34.90
C LEU A 13 -13.40 -21.39 33.58
N VAL A 14 -14.44 -20.57 33.50
CA VAL A 14 -15.15 -20.35 32.23
C VAL A 14 -14.32 -19.39 31.40
N ALA A 15 -13.43 -19.96 30.59
CA ALA A 15 -12.67 -19.26 29.57
C ALA A 15 -13.63 -18.84 28.44
N ALA A 16 -14.05 -17.57 28.44
CA ALA A 16 -14.77 -16.96 27.33
C ALA A 16 -13.79 -16.62 26.18
N LEU A 17 -13.27 -17.64 25.50
CA LEU A 17 -12.64 -17.49 24.18
C LEU A 17 -13.75 -17.58 23.12
N ALA A 18 -14.54 -16.53 22.99
CA ALA A 18 -15.58 -16.43 21.97
C ALA A 18 -15.20 -15.38 20.93
N GLY A 19 -14.74 -15.86 19.76
CA GLY A 19 -15.00 -15.18 18.50
C GLY A 19 -13.88 -14.32 17.92
N THR A 20 -12.68 -14.86 17.70
CA THR A 20 -11.94 -14.44 16.49
C THR A 20 -12.70 -15.01 15.30
N GLY A 21 -13.62 -14.23 14.75
CA GLY A 21 -14.32 -14.56 13.51
C GLY A 21 -13.30 -14.95 12.43
N PRO A 22 -13.65 -15.86 11.52
CA PRO A 22 -12.77 -16.19 10.42
C PRO A 22 -12.47 -14.90 9.66
N ALA A 23 -11.20 -14.50 9.62
CA ALA A 23 -10.70 -13.49 8.69
C ALA A 23 -10.80 -14.07 7.26
N GLY A 24 -12.02 -14.23 6.77
CA GLY A 24 -12.32 -14.62 5.42
C GLY A 24 -12.11 -13.42 4.51
N ALA A 25 -10.86 -13.19 4.09
CA ALA A 25 -10.41 -12.44 2.90
C ALA A 25 -8.96 -11.97 3.12
N CYS A 26 -8.02 -12.91 3.29
CA CYS A 26 -6.59 -12.64 3.52
C CYS A 26 -5.87 -12.06 2.28
N GLY A 27 -6.50 -11.13 1.59
CA GLY A 27 -5.85 -10.26 0.64
C GLY A 27 -4.94 -9.33 1.42
N VAL A 28 -3.69 -9.22 0.97
CA VAL A 28 -2.69 -8.30 1.53
C VAL A 28 -3.31 -6.91 1.65
N CYS A 29 -3.28 -6.34 2.86
CA CYS A 29 -3.91 -5.05 3.15
C CYS A 29 -3.34 -3.96 2.22
N ILE A 30 -4.15 -2.95 1.93
CA ILE A 30 -3.69 -1.81 1.13
C ILE A 30 -2.44 -1.19 1.75
N ASP A 31 -2.40 -1.07 3.08
CA ASP A 31 -1.26 -0.53 3.80
C ASP A 31 0.01 -1.40 3.66
N ASP A 32 -0.12 -2.73 3.63
CA ASP A 32 1.02 -3.64 3.40
C ASP A 32 1.57 -3.48 1.97
N LYS A 33 0.68 -3.36 0.97
CA LYS A 33 1.09 -3.09 -0.42
C LYS A 33 1.81 -1.75 -0.53
N VAL A 34 1.31 -0.71 0.14
CA VAL A 34 1.98 0.60 0.16
C VAL A 34 3.33 0.50 0.86
N ALA A 35 3.40 -0.16 2.02
CA ALA A 35 4.64 -0.34 2.79
C ALA A 35 5.72 -1.06 1.98
N ALA A 36 5.35 -2.06 1.18
CA ALA A 36 6.29 -2.80 0.34
C ALA A 36 6.98 -1.98 -0.76
N VAL A 37 6.46 -0.79 -1.08
CA VAL A 37 7.04 0.13 -2.07
C VAL A 37 7.28 1.53 -1.49
N TYR A 38 7.22 1.67 -0.16
CA TYR A 38 7.42 2.93 0.54
C TYR A 38 8.91 3.19 0.77
N ASP A 39 9.39 4.31 0.22
CA ASP A 39 10.74 4.84 0.44
C ASP A 39 10.59 6.20 1.12
N HIS A 40 10.91 6.27 2.41
CA HIS A 40 10.65 7.45 3.23
C HIS A 40 11.34 8.71 2.70
N GLU A 41 12.60 8.59 2.27
CA GLU A 41 13.35 9.72 1.74
C GLU A 41 12.80 10.19 0.40
N GLN A 42 12.44 9.26 -0.48
CA GLN A 42 11.85 9.60 -1.77
C GLN A 42 10.50 10.29 -1.58
N VAL A 43 9.61 9.72 -0.75
CA VAL A 43 8.28 10.29 -0.51
C VAL A 43 8.42 11.69 0.07
N THR A 44 9.20 11.85 1.14
CA THR A 44 9.40 13.17 1.78
C THR A 44 9.95 14.19 0.78
N ARG A 45 10.95 13.82 -0.01
CA ARG A 45 11.55 14.69 -1.04
C ARG A 45 10.55 15.05 -2.14
N ALA A 46 9.76 14.09 -2.61
CA ALA A 46 8.74 14.30 -3.63
C ALA A 46 7.68 15.30 -3.15
N LEU A 47 7.14 15.08 -1.94
CA LEU A 47 6.12 15.94 -1.37
C LEU A 47 6.64 17.37 -1.14
N ASN A 48 7.87 17.53 -0.66
CA ASN A 48 8.50 18.85 -0.49
C ASN A 48 8.71 19.61 -1.81
N LYS A 49 8.78 18.90 -2.94
CA LYS A 49 8.87 19.49 -4.29
C LYS A 49 7.49 19.73 -4.93
N GLY A 50 6.40 19.53 -4.20
CA GLY A 50 5.05 19.60 -4.77
C GLY A 50 4.74 18.48 -5.78
N ARG A 51 5.51 17.39 -5.74
CA ARG A 51 5.26 16.17 -6.52
C ARG A 51 4.31 15.25 -5.74
N VAL A 52 3.77 14.26 -6.44
CA VAL A 52 2.95 13.21 -5.83
C VAL A 52 3.61 11.86 -5.99
N VAL A 53 3.35 10.93 -5.07
CA VAL A 53 3.77 9.52 -5.22
C VAL A 53 2.56 8.70 -5.56
N VAL A 54 2.59 8.06 -6.71
CA VAL A 54 1.53 7.18 -7.20
C VAL A 54 1.88 5.75 -6.83
N VAL A 55 0.96 5.05 -6.19
CA VAL A 55 1.06 3.62 -5.89
C VAL A 55 0.03 2.88 -6.72
N CYS A 56 0.47 1.85 -7.43
CA CYS A 56 -0.38 1.02 -8.28
C CYS A 56 -0.32 -0.44 -7.84
N GLU A 57 -1.48 -1.06 -7.73
CA GLU A 57 -1.57 -2.52 -7.74
C GLU A 57 -1.53 -3.02 -9.20
N LEU A 58 -1.03 -4.24 -9.38
CA LEU A 58 -0.89 -4.92 -10.65
C LEU A 58 -1.69 -6.22 -10.59
N SER A 59 -2.33 -6.54 -11.70
CA SER A 59 -3.01 -7.83 -11.86
C SER A 59 -2.62 -8.44 -13.21
N GLY A 60 -2.48 -9.77 -13.25
CA GLY A 60 -2.09 -10.51 -14.44
C GLY A 60 -1.83 -11.98 -14.09
N ALA A 61 -1.58 -12.81 -15.10
CA ALA A 61 -1.37 -14.26 -14.91
C ALA A 61 0.06 -14.64 -14.50
N GLN A 62 0.99 -13.67 -14.43
CA GLN A 62 2.39 -13.89 -14.08
C GLN A 62 2.62 -13.77 -12.56
N GLU A 63 3.77 -14.27 -12.10
CA GLU A 63 4.24 -14.11 -10.73
C GLU A 63 4.41 -12.64 -10.33
N ALA A 64 4.13 -12.31 -9.06
CA ALA A 64 4.10 -10.93 -8.54
C ALA A 64 5.37 -10.13 -8.86
N GLY A 65 6.56 -10.69 -8.59
CA GLY A 65 7.82 -10.03 -8.88
C GLY A 65 8.07 -9.79 -10.39
N GLN A 66 7.57 -10.68 -11.26
CA GLN A 66 7.67 -10.49 -12.71
C GLN A 66 6.73 -9.37 -13.19
N LEU A 67 5.48 -9.35 -12.69
CA LEU A 67 4.52 -8.26 -12.95
C LEU A 67 5.14 -6.92 -12.57
N ALA A 68 5.63 -6.81 -11.33
CA ALA A 68 6.19 -5.59 -10.79
C ALA A 68 7.45 -5.13 -11.53
N GLN A 69 8.33 -6.04 -11.94
CA GLN A 69 9.52 -5.71 -12.72
C GLN A 69 9.15 -5.20 -14.13
N GLN A 70 8.25 -5.87 -14.83
CA GLN A 70 7.83 -5.48 -16.18
C GLN A 70 7.10 -4.13 -16.18
N ALA A 71 6.15 -3.97 -15.25
CA ALA A 71 5.43 -2.72 -15.06
C ALA A 71 6.37 -1.57 -14.62
N GLY A 72 7.34 -1.85 -13.75
CA GLY A 72 8.35 -0.88 -13.33
C GLY A 72 9.17 -0.33 -14.51
N ARG A 73 9.61 -1.20 -15.43
CA ARG A 73 10.32 -0.78 -16.66
C ARG A 73 9.43 0.08 -17.56
N ALA A 74 8.15 -0.29 -17.71
CA ALA A 74 7.21 0.49 -18.53
C ALA A 74 6.92 1.88 -17.93
N ALA A 75 6.84 1.97 -16.60
CA ALA A 75 6.57 3.20 -15.86
C ALA A 75 7.71 4.23 -15.98
N GLN A 76 8.97 3.78 -16.04
CA GLN A 76 10.14 4.67 -16.20
C GLN A 76 10.06 5.58 -17.43
N GLY A 77 9.37 5.16 -18.48
CA GLY A 77 9.25 5.95 -19.71
C GLY A 77 7.98 6.81 -19.79
N LEU A 78 7.18 6.92 -18.72
CA LEU A 78 5.96 7.73 -18.73
C LEU A 78 6.31 9.22 -18.59
N SER A 79 5.51 10.07 -19.23
CA SER A 79 5.66 11.52 -19.10
C SER A 79 5.50 11.96 -17.63
N GLY A 80 6.32 12.91 -17.18
CA GLY A 80 6.24 13.43 -15.81
C GLY A 80 6.70 12.47 -14.70
N VAL A 81 7.09 11.23 -14.99
CA VAL A 81 7.67 10.33 -13.98
C VAL A 81 9.11 10.75 -13.69
N GLU A 82 9.45 10.95 -12.40
CA GLU A 82 10.81 11.33 -12.00
C GLU A 82 11.78 10.15 -12.23
N ALA A 83 12.91 10.42 -12.90
CA ALA A 83 13.90 9.39 -13.19
C ALA A 83 14.43 8.75 -11.90
N GLY A 84 14.55 7.40 -11.91
CA GLY A 84 15.01 6.64 -10.74
C GLY A 84 14.01 6.58 -9.57
N SER A 85 12.81 7.15 -9.72
CA SER A 85 11.80 7.13 -8.65
C SER A 85 11.01 5.83 -8.56
N VAL A 86 10.97 5.03 -9.64
CA VAL A 86 10.17 3.81 -9.67
C VAL A 86 10.67 2.81 -8.60
N ARG A 87 9.76 2.31 -7.78
CA ARG A 87 9.96 1.20 -6.84
C ARG A 87 8.98 0.09 -7.18
N ALA A 88 9.43 -1.14 -7.16
CA ALA A 88 8.62 -2.32 -7.46
C ALA A 88 8.88 -3.36 -6.39
N SER A 89 7.82 -3.93 -5.81
CA SER A 89 7.97 -5.01 -4.84
C SER A 89 8.32 -6.31 -5.56
N ARG A 90 9.16 -7.14 -4.94
CA ARG A 90 9.48 -8.48 -5.46
C ARG A 90 8.45 -9.52 -5.03
N GLU A 91 7.74 -9.24 -3.95
CA GLU A 91 6.87 -10.20 -3.25
C GLU A 91 5.39 -9.90 -3.50
N LEU A 92 5.06 -8.64 -3.72
CA LEU A 92 3.69 -8.18 -3.95
C LEU A 92 3.56 -7.56 -5.35
N PRO A 93 2.42 -7.73 -6.03
CA PRO A 93 2.18 -7.16 -7.35
C PRO A 93 1.84 -5.67 -7.23
N VAL A 94 2.81 -4.87 -6.78
CA VAL A 94 2.64 -3.44 -6.50
C VAL A 94 3.90 -2.69 -6.92
N LEU A 95 3.71 -1.47 -7.42
CA LEU A 95 4.78 -0.53 -7.72
C LEU A 95 4.41 0.88 -7.25
N SER A 96 5.40 1.73 -7.08
CA SER A 96 5.23 3.16 -6.87
C SER A 96 6.16 3.97 -7.77
N PHE A 97 5.80 5.22 -8.03
CA PHE A 97 6.65 6.19 -8.73
C PHE A 97 6.29 7.63 -8.35
N VAL A 98 7.27 8.53 -8.45
CA VAL A 98 7.06 9.96 -8.27
C VAL A 98 6.57 10.55 -9.59
N LEU A 99 5.51 11.34 -9.53
CA LEU A 99 4.89 12.00 -10.67
C LEU A 99 4.87 13.53 -10.49
N ASP A 100 5.20 14.24 -11.56
CA ASP A 100 4.92 15.66 -11.72
C ASP A 100 3.44 15.90 -12.04
N PRO A 101 2.64 16.42 -11.08
CA PRO A 101 1.22 16.68 -11.33
C PRO A 101 0.97 17.84 -12.32
N ALA A 102 1.98 18.67 -12.62
CA ALA A 102 1.88 19.70 -13.66
C ALA A 102 2.06 19.13 -15.07
N ALA A 103 2.73 17.97 -15.20
CA ALA A 103 2.91 17.29 -16.48
C ALA A 103 1.70 16.43 -16.86
N GLN A 104 1.11 15.70 -15.90
CA GLN A 104 -0.12 14.95 -16.07
C GLN A 104 -0.75 14.53 -14.74
N ALA A 105 -2.05 14.21 -14.76
CA ALA A 105 -2.77 13.67 -13.60
C ALA A 105 -2.37 12.22 -13.31
N PRO A 106 -2.43 11.76 -12.04
CA PRO A 106 -2.15 10.36 -11.68
C PRO A 106 -2.97 9.34 -12.47
N GLU A 107 -4.25 9.60 -12.70
CA GLU A 107 -5.16 8.70 -13.42
C GLU A 107 -4.71 8.55 -14.88
N THR A 108 -4.34 9.66 -15.52
CA THR A 108 -3.78 9.67 -16.89
C THR A 108 -2.46 8.91 -16.97
N ALA A 109 -1.59 9.04 -15.96
CA ALA A 109 -0.35 8.28 -15.89
C ALA A 109 -0.60 6.77 -15.77
N VAL A 110 -1.56 6.35 -14.93
CA VAL A 110 -1.95 4.94 -14.77
C VAL A 110 -2.60 4.38 -16.03
N ASP A 111 -3.43 5.15 -16.72
CA ASP A 111 -3.99 4.75 -18.01
C ASP A 111 -2.90 4.61 -19.07
N GLY A 112 -1.95 5.55 -19.13
CA GLY A 112 -0.78 5.46 -20.00
C GLY A 112 0.08 4.22 -19.70
N LEU A 113 0.24 3.86 -18.42
CA LEU A 113 0.89 2.62 -18.01
C LEU A 113 0.11 1.40 -18.49
N ARG A 114 -1.22 1.39 -18.29
CA ARG A 114 -2.10 0.30 -18.73
C ARG A 114 -1.94 0.04 -20.23
N GLN A 115 -2.00 1.08 -21.05
CA GLN A 115 -1.85 0.95 -22.51
C GLN A 115 -0.54 0.29 -22.94
N ARG A 116 0.57 0.60 -22.26
CA ARG A 116 1.88 -0.02 -22.52
C ARG A 116 1.94 -1.49 -22.13
N LEU A 117 1.15 -1.89 -21.15
CA LEU A 117 1.15 -3.21 -20.55
C LEU A 117 0.07 -4.15 -21.11
N LEU A 118 -0.88 -3.64 -21.89
CA LEU A 118 -1.98 -4.43 -22.48
C LEU A 118 -1.47 -5.68 -23.22
N ARG A 119 -0.42 -5.55 -24.03
CA ARG A 119 0.15 -6.69 -24.80
C ARG A 119 0.79 -7.76 -23.91
N GLN A 120 1.10 -7.42 -22.67
CA GLN A 120 1.69 -8.32 -21.67
C GLN A 120 0.62 -8.94 -20.75
N GLY A 121 -0.66 -8.57 -20.91
CA GLY A 121 -1.74 -9.04 -20.05
C GLY A 121 -1.65 -8.52 -18.62
N ILE A 122 -0.91 -7.42 -18.39
CA ILE A 122 -0.77 -6.79 -17.07
C ILE A 122 -1.69 -5.57 -16.99
N THR A 123 -2.51 -5.53 -15.95
CA THR A 123 -3.44 -4.42 -15.70
C THR A 123 -3.05 -3.68 -14.43
N PRO A 124 -2.58 -2.42 -14.52
CA PRO A 124 -2.40 -1.57 -13.36
C PRO A 124 -3.71 -0.91 -12.93
N SER A 125 -3.91 -0.82 -11.61
CA SER A 125 -4.97 -0.05 -10.97
C SER A 125 -4.38 0.94 -9.97
N LEU A 126 -4.97 2.14 -9.88
CA LEU A 126 -4.52 3.16 -8.93
C LEU A 126 -4.93 2.73 -7.52
N LEU A 127 -3.94 2.53 -6.64
CA LEU A 127 -4.17 2.12 -5.26
C LEU A 127 -4.20 3.31 -4.31
N LYS A 128 -3.20 4.20 -4.41
CA LYS A 128 -3.06 5.36 -3.52
C LYS A 128 -2.26 6.46 -4.21
N VAL A 129 -2.57 7.71 -3.88
CA VAL A 129 -1.74 8.87 -4.24
C VAL A 129 -1.32 9.56 -2.95
N LEU A 130 -0.02 9.57 -2.66
CA LEU A 130 0.53 10.33 -1.55
C LEU A 130 0.76 11.76 -2.01
N ARG A 131 0.20 12.71 -1.27
CA ARG A 131 0.30 14.15 -1.51
C ARG A 131 0.69 14.84 -0.21
N ALA A 132 1.27 16.03 -0.32
CA ALA A 132 1.43 16.89 0.85
C ALA A 132 0.04 17.18 1.42
N GLN A 133 -0.17 16.90 2.70
CA GLN A 133 -1.38 17.36 3.36
C GLN A 133 -1.29 18.89 3.49
N PRO A 134 -2.37 19.63 3.19
CA PRO A 134 -2.43 21.03 3.56
C PRO A 134 -2.21 21.12 5.08
N ALA A 135 -1.43 22.10 5.53
CA ALA A 135 -1.23 22.32 6.95
C ALA A 135 -2.61 22.45 7.62
N PRO A 136 -2.87 21.75 8.74
CA PRO A 136 -4.14 21.90 9.43
C PRO A 136 -4.31 23.38 9.78
N GLU A 137 -5.42 23.98 9.35
CA GLU A 137 -5.78 25.33 9.75
C GLU A 137 -5.73 25.36 11.28
N ARG A 138 -4.83 26.18 11.84
CA ARG A 138 -4.76 26.35 13.29
C ARG A 138 -6.09 26.96 13.69
N SER A 139 -7.03 26.16 14.18
CA SER A 139 -8.24 26.66 14.84
C SER A 139 -7.79 27.59 15.95
N GLY A 140 -7.96 28.89 15.72
CA GLY A 140 -7.57 29.94 16.64
C GLY A 140 -8.29 29.73 17.97
N THR A 141 -7.49 29.69 19.04
CA THR A 141 -7.89 29.92 20.42
C THR A 141 -8.21 31.38 20.66
#